data_AF-A0A0W0F986-F1
#
_entry.id   AF-A0A0W0F986-F1
#
_cell.length_a   1.000
_cell.length_b   1.000
_cell.length_c   1.000
_cell.angle_alpha   90.00
_cell.angle_beta   90.00
_cell.angle_gamma   90.00
#
_symmetry.space_group_name_H-M   'P 1'
#
loop_
_entity.id
_entity.type
_entity.pdbx_description
1 polymer ?
#
loop_
_entity_poly.entity_id
_entity_poly.type
_entity_poly.pdbx_seq_one_letter_code
_entity_poly.pdbx_strand_id
1 'polypeptide(L)'
;MTLSPPLTPTDRQYTLFWCEENVYLLAQNFLRDAQIVSNWDLFAVFISNAAQTVRTVLWLVRDYTNYPLQVALWNQKLAQEPGLPVVWDYHVILVLRLRLKNPGDQPVAWVYDFDTILSFPTSLFWKNFFSTRPTELSEFISSNTRKRVH
;
A
#
# COMPACT_ATOMS: atom_id res chain seq x y z
N MET A 1 22.81 -0.56 8.72
CA MET A 1 22.19 -1.90 8.65
C MET A 1 20.95 -1.77 7.78
N THR A 2 20.90 -2.41 6.62
CA THR A 2 19.68 -2.47 5.80
C THR A 2 18.71 -3.42 6.50
N LEU A 3 17.69 -2.88 7.16
CA LEU A 3 16.66 -3.70 7.79
C LEU A 3 15.92 -4.48 6.72
N SER A 4 16.05 -5.81 6.77
CA SER A 4 15.33 -6.72 5.90
C SER A 4 13.82 -6.64 6.17
N PRO A 5 12.99 -6.78 5.14
CA PRO A 5 11.55 -6.83 5.32
C PRO A 5 11.14 -8.09 6.07
N PRO A 6 10.04 -8.06 6.84
CA PRO A 6 9.39 -9.28 7.29
C PRO A 6 9.11 -10.25 6.13
N LEU A 7 9.51 -11.50 6.31
CA LEU A 7 9.29 -12.53 5.31
C LEU A 7 7.83 -12.95 5.32
N THR A 8 7.25 -13.16 4.14
CA THR A 8 5.90 -13.71 4.05
C THR A 8 5.90 -15.22 4.28
N PRO A 9 4.82 -15.78 4.85
CA PRO A 9 4.65 -17.21 4.98
C PRO A 9 4.81 -17.94 3.65
N THR A 10 5.44 -19.12 3.66
CA THR A 10 5.62 -19.93 2.45
C THR A 10 4.29 -20.50 1.92
N ASP A 11 3.37 -20.83 2.83
CA ASP A 11 2.02 -21.35 2.54
C ASP A 11 0.97 -20.24 2.43
N ARG A 12 1.34 -19.12 1.82
CA ARG A 12 0.43 -17.99 1.64
C ARG A 12 -0.65 -18.35 0.62
N GLN A 13 -1.91 -18.23 1.05
CA GLN A 13 -3.04 -18.31 0.13
C GLN A 13 -3.07 -17.05 -0.74
N TYR A 14 -3.26 -17.26 -2.04
CA TYR A 14 -3.44 -16.19 -3.01
C TYR A 14 -4.60 -16.53 -3.91
N THR A 15 -5.57 -15.63 -3.96
CA THR A 15 -6.73 -15.73 -4.84
C THR A 15 -6.75 -14.51 -5.77
N LEU A 16 -6.76 -14.76 -7.07
CA LEU A 16 -6.90 -13.71 -8.10
C LEU A 16 -8.18 -12.90 -7.87
N PHE A 17 -8.10 -11.58 -8.02
CA PHE A 17 -9.23 -10.63 -7.84
C PHE A 17 -9.80 -10.50 -6.42
N TRP A 18 -9.15 -11.11 -5.41
CA TRP A 18 -9.49 -10.96 -3.99
C TRP A 18 -8.31 -10.35 -3.22
N CYS A 19 -7.80 -9.22 -3.74
CA CYS A 19 -6.60 -8.56 -3.21
C CYS A 19 -6.77 -8.12 -1.75
N GLU A 20 -7.98 -7.72 -1.36
CA GLU A 20 -8.37 -7.35 -0.01
C GLU A 20 -8.27 -8.53 0.97
N GLU A 21 -8.69 -9.73 0.58
CA GLU A 21 -8.59 -10.94 1.41
C GLU A 21 -7.12 -11.40 1.52
N ASN A 22 -6.39 -11.37 0.40
CA ASN A 22 -4.96 -11.71 0.39
C ASN A 22 -4.16 -10.77 1.32
N VAL A 23 -4.45 -9.46 1.28
CA VAL A 23 -3.84 -8.47 2.17
C VAL A 23 -4.30 -8.66 3.61
N TYR A 24 -5.58 -8.95 3.84
CA TYR A 24 -6.13 -9.19 5.17
C TYR A 24 -5.45 -10.38 5.85
N LEU A 25 -5.34 -11.53 5.18
CA LEU A 25 -4.68 -12.73 5.71
C LEU A 25 -3.20 -12.48 6.00
N LEU A 26 -2.50 -11.76 5.12
CA LEU A 26 -1.10 -11.39 5.35
C LEU A 26 -0.95 -10.45 6.56
N ALA A 27 -1.79 -9.42 6.65
CA ALA A 27 -1.79 -8.49 7.77
C ALA A 27 -2.10 -9.21 9.09
N GLN A 28 -3.08 -10.11 9.10
CA GLN A 28 -3.37 -10.94 10.27
C GLN A 28 -2.16 -11.76 10.71
N ASN A 29 -1.44 -12.36 9.76
CA ASN A 29 -0.24 -13.13 10.08
C ASN A 29 0.82 -12.25 10.76
N PHE A 30 1.11 -11.08 10.18
CA PHE A 30 2.09 -10.15 10.75
C PHE A 30 1.66 -9.57 12.09
N LEU A 31 0.36 -9.34 12.31
CA LEU A 31 -0.16 -8.85 13.59
C LEU A 31 -0.03 -9.88 14.73
N ARG A 32 0.16 -11.17 14.41
CA ARG A 32 0.43 -12.22 15.41
C ARG A 32 1.90 -12.27 15.84
N ASP A 33 2.80 -11.66 15.08
CA ASP A 33 4.23 -11.60 15.38
C ASP A 33 4.56 -10.34 16.19
N ALA A 34 4.92 -10.54 17.46
CA ALA A 34 5.27 -9.45 18.38
C ALA A 34 6.50 -8.63 17.93
N GLN A 35 7.45 -9.23 17.22
CA GLN A 35 8.60 -8.50 16.68
C GLN A 35 8.19 -7.60 15.53
N ILE A 36 7.27 -8.04 14.66
CA ILE A 36 6.76 -7.19 13.59
C ILE A 36 5.94 -6.05 14.17
N VAL A 37 4.98 -6.34 15.06
CA VAL A 37 4.09 -5.34 15.68
C VAL A 37 4.84 -4.32 16.52
N SER A 38 5.99 -4.68 17.12
CA SER A 38 6.80 -3.73 17.88
C SER A 38 7.63 -2.78 17.00
N ASN A 39 8.11 -3.26 15.85
CA ASN A 39 9.01 -2.50 14.99
C ASN A 39 8.33 -1.81 13.79
N TRP A 40 7.15 -2.26 13.36
CA TRP A 40 6.52 -1.80 12.13
C TRP A 40 5.09 -1.28 12.38
N ASP A 41 4.73 -0.23 11.64
CA ASP A 41 3.35 0.16 11.43
C ASP A 41 2.84 -0.50 10.14
N LEU A 42 1.66 -1.10 10.21
CA LEU A 42 1.05 -1.83 9.10
C LEU A 42 -0.12 -1.01 8.55
N PHE A 43 -0.20 -0.89 7.23
CA PHE A 43 -1.26 -0.17 6.53
C PHE A 43 -1.80 -1.04 5.40
N ALA A 44 -3.07 -1.41 5.47
CA ALA A 44 -3.79 -1.87 4.29
C ALA A 44 -4.15 -0.62 3.46
N VAL A 45 -3.62 -0.52 2.25
CA VAL A 45 -3.79 0.63 1.37
C VAL A 45 -4.70 0.23 0.22
N PHE A 46 -5.90 0.81 0.22
CA PHE A 46 -6.83 0.70 -0.90
C PHE A 46 -6.43 1.74 -1.94
N ILE A 47 -6.05 1.26 -3.12
CA ILE A 47 -5.76 2.04 -4.30
C ILE A 47 -6.98 1.94 -5.19
N SER A 48 -7.82 2.95 -5.13
CA SER A 48 -8.86 3.15 -6.12
C SER A 48 -8.73 4.56 -6.65
N ASN A 49 -9.23 4.79 -7.85
CA ASN A 49 -9.56 6.16 -8.20
C ASN A 49 -10.88 6.47 -7.50
N ALA A 50 -11.01 7.69 -7.05
CA ALA A 50 -12.31 8.31 -7.09
C ALA A 50 -12.03 9.67 -7.71
N ALA A 51 -13.02 10.53 -7.69
CA ALA A 51 -12.63 11.88 -7.32
C ALA A 51 -11.99 11.96 -5.89
N GLN A 52 -11.72 10.87 -5.14
CA GLN A 52 -11.68 10.89 -3.66
C GLN A 52 -10.89 9.82 -2.86
N THR A 53 -9.93 9.03 -3.38
CA THR A 53 -9.09 8.18 -2.47
C THR A 53 -8.03 8.99 -1.70
N VAL A 54 -7.88 10.28 -2.00
CA VAL A 54 -7.28 11.26 -1.09
C VAL A 54 -8.36 12.26 -0.68
N ARG A 55 -9.30 11.88 0.19
CA ARG A 55 -10.17 12.87 0.85
C ARG A 55 -10.65 12.40 2.21
N THR A 56 -9.83 12.68 3.22
CA THR A 56 -10.36 13.04 4.53
C THR A 56 -11.11 14.36 4.37
N VAL A 57 -12.45 14.31 4.49
CA VAL A 57 -13.38 15.44 4.68
C VAL A 57 -13.42 16.48 3.55
N LEU A 58 -14.29 16.28 2.55
CA LEU A 58 -15.37 17.23 2.24
C LEU A 58 -16.33 16.57 1.24
N TRP A 59 -17.49 16.17 1.74
CA TRP A 59 -18.70 16.03 0.94
C TRP A 59 -19.07 17.42 0.39
N LEU A 60 -19.88 17.48 -0.68
CA LEU A 60 -20.31 18.69 -1.42
C LEU A 60 -19.41 19.04 -2.63
N VAL A 61 -19.48 18.23 -3.68
CA VAL A 61 -20.13 18.60 -4.95
C VAL A 61 -20.50 17.28 -5.64
N ARG A 62 -21.79 17.01 -5.75
CA ARG A 62 -22.35 15.97 -6.61
C ARG A 62 -22.25 16.46 -8.05
N ASP A 63 -21.51 15.75 -8.89
CA ASP A 63 -21.88 15.55 -10.28
C ASP A 63 -21.61 14.09 -10.64
N TYR A 64 -22.69 13.41 -11.04
CA TYR A 64 -22.78 11.96 -11.21
C TYR A 64 -22.44 11.63 -12.67
N THR A 65 -21.16 11.53 -13.00
CA THR A 65 -20.75 11.00 -14.32
C THR A 65 -20.61 9.48 -14.23
N ASN A 66 -21.39 8.76 -15.03
CA ASN A 66 -21.55 7.29 -15.09
C ASN A 66 -20.29 6.51 -15.56
N TYR A 67 -19.08 6.96 -15.23
CA TYR A 67 -17.86 6.22 -15.57
C TYR A 67 -17.43 5.33 -14.41
N PRO A 68 -17.12 4.04 -14.66
CA PRO A 68 -16.58 3.16 -13.64
C PRO A 68 -15.25 3.73 -13.12
N LEU A 69 -15.12 3.79 -11.79
CA LEU A 69 -13.87 4.17 -11.13
C LEU A 69 -12.81 3.14 -11.50
N GLN A 70 -11.73 3.57 -12.14
CA GLN A 70 -10.70 2.69 -12.67
C GLN A 70 -9.30 3.27 -12.42
N VAL A 71 -8.39 2.45 -11.91
CA VAL A 71 -6.99 2.79 -11.71
C VAL A 71 -6.11 1.93 -12.62
N ALA A 72 -5.16 2.56 -13.29
CA ALA A 72 -4.16 1.87 -14.09
C ALA A 72 -2.90 1.64 -13.23
N LEU A 73 -2.50 0.37 -13.10
CA LEU A 73 -1.30 -0.03 -12.36
C LEU A 73 -0.32 -0.75 -13.30
N TRP A 74 0.92 -0.26 -13.36
CA TRP A 74 2.00 -0.91 -14.10
C TRP A 74 2.63 -2.05 -13.29
N ASN A 75 3.40 -2.89 -13.99
CA ASN A 75 4.14 -4.01 -13.41
C ASN A 75 3.22 -4.98 -12.64
N GLN A 76 2.10 -5.34 -13.26
CA GLN A 76 1.11 -6.27 -12.72
C GLN A 76 1.12 -7.58 -13.51
N LYS A 77 0.92 -8.71 -12.84
CA LYS A 77 0.96 -10.07 -13.41
C LYS A 77 -0.06 -10.29 -14.52
N LEU A 78 -1.19 -9.58 -14.46
CA LEU A 78 -2.27 -9.67 -15.44
C LEU A 78 -2.06 -8.76 -16.65
N ALA A 79 -0.92 -8.06 -16.75
CA ALA A 79 -0.62 -7.26 -17.93
C ALA A 79 -0.58 -8.15 -19.18
N GLN A 80 -1.29 -7.74 -20.23
CA GLN A 80 -1.34 -8.50 -21.49
C GLN A 80 0.04 -8.59 -22.16
N GLU A 81 0.83 -7.52 -22.04
CA GLU A 81 2.18 -7.44 -22.55
C GLU A 81 3.10 -6.74 -21.53
N PRO A 82 4.40 -7.07 -21.50
CA PRO A 82 5.37 -6.36 -20.67
C PRO A 82 5.33 -4.86 -20.91
N GLY A 83 5.19 -4.08 -19.83
CA GLY A 83 5.16 -2.62 -19.89
C GLY A 83 3.77 -1.99 -20.03
N LEU A 84 2.73 -2.79 -20.29
CA LEU A 84 1.35 -2.30 -20.26
C LEU A 84 0.79 -2.28 -18.82
N PRO A 85 -0.09 -1.31 -18.48
CA PRO A 85 -0.78 -1.30 -17.20
C PRO A 85 -1.96 -2.28 -17.21
N VAL A 86 -2.33 -2.74 -16.01
CA VAL A 86 -3.62 -3.41 -15.75
C VAL A 86 -4.58 -2.39 -15.20
N VAL A 87 -5.81 -2.41 -15.70
CA VAL A 87 -6.90 -1.54 -15.25
C VAL A 87 -7.72 -2.29 -14.21
N TRP A 88 -7.74 -1.76 -12.99
CA TRP A 88 -8.49 -2.28 -11.85
C TRP A 88 -9.61 -1.32 -11.48
N ASP A 89 -10.73 -1.81 -10.97
CA ASP A 89 -11.75 -1.00 -10.31
C ASP A 89 -11.25 -0.48 -8.95
N TYR A 90 -10.56 -1.34 -8.21
CA TYR A 90 -9.70 -1.01 -7.09
C TYR A 90 -8.63 -2.08 -6.92
N HIS A 91 -7.58 -1.76 -6.18
CA HIS A 91 -6.53 -2.69 -5.80
C HIS A 91 -6.15 -2.48 -4.34
N VAL A 92 -5.69 -3.52 -3.65
CA VAL A 92 -5.27 -3.43 -2.25
C VAL A 92 -3.87 -3.96 -2.10
N ILE A 93 -3.03 -3.19 -1.41
CA ILE A 93 -1.66 -3.58 -1.06
C ILE A 93 -1.44 -3.45 0.44
N LEU A 94 -0.46 -4.17 0.98
CA LEU A 94 0.00 -3.99 2.36
C LEU A 94 1.30 -3.18 2.37
N VAL A 95 1.33 -2.13 3.20
CA VAL A 95 2.53 -1.31 3.43
C VAL A 95 3.00 -1.47 4.87
N LEU A 96 4.26 -1.82 5.04
CA LEU A 96 4.94 -1.82 6.34
C LEU A 96 5.89 -0.64 6.41
N ARG A 97 5.72 0.22 7.41
CA ARG A 97 6.63 1.33 7.69
C ARG A 97 7.38 1.09 9.00
N LEU A 98 8.70 1.18 8.96
CA LEU A 98 9.52 1.03 10.15
C LEU A 98 9.24 2.18 11.12
N ARG A 99 9.02 1.86 12.39
CA ARG A 99 8.92 2.87 13.45
C ARG A 99 10.28 3.45 13.73
N LEU A 100 10.40 4.77 13.57
CA LEU A 100 11.61 5.51 13.92
C LEU A 100 11.77 5.50 15.44
N LYS A 101 12.94 5.10 15.93
CA LYS A 101 13.23 5.04 17.38
C LYS A 101 14.01 6.27 17.82
N ASN A 102 14.85 6.82 16.94
CA ASN A 102 15.67 7.98 17.23
C ASN A 102 15.42 9.12 16.23
N PRO A 103 15.57 10.37 16.67
CA PRO A 103 15.66 11.50 15.75
C PRO A 103 16.83 11.31 14.78
N GLY A 104 16.55 11.29 13.47
CA GLY A 104 17.55 11.10 12.41
C GLY A 104 17.56 9.72 11.75
N ASP A 105 16.79 8.76 12.28
CA ASP A 105 16.57 7.47 11.61
C ASP A 105 15.92 7.69 10.24
N GLN A 106 16.44 7.02 9.21
CA GLN A 106 15.87 7.11 7.87
C GLN A 106 14.56 6.30 7.78
N PRO A 107 13.51 6.85 7.15
CA PRO A 107 12.27 6.11 6.94
C PRO A 107 12.52 4.92 6.01
N VAL A 108 12.08 3.75 6.45
CA VAL A 108 12.11 2.51 5.66
C VAL A 108 10.68 2.02 5.52
N ALA A 109 10.28 1.66 4.31
CA ALA A 109 9.00 1.04 4.05
C ALA A 109 9.08 -0.07 3.01
N TRP A 110 8.15 -1.01 3.10
CA TRP A 110 8.04 -2.18 2.22
C TRP A 110 6.60 -2.35 1.75
N VAL A 111 6.43 -2.69 0.48
CA VAL A 111 5.14 -2.99 -0.14
C VAL A 111 5.03 -4.48 -0.40
N TYR A 112 3.89 -5.04 -0.02
CA TYR A 112 3.49 -6.38 -0.36
C TYR A 112 2.27 -6.26 -1.27
N ASP A 113 2.53 -6.39 -2.57
CA ASP A 113 1.52 -6.44 -3.62
C ASP A 113 1.56 -7.84 -4.23
N PHE A 114 0.52 -8.64 -4.02
CA PHE A 114 0.49 -10.00 -4.55
C PHE A 114 0.40 -10.05 -6.07
N ASP A 115 -0.04 -8.98 -6.71
CA ASP A 115 -0.30 -8.90 -8.14
C ASP A 115 0.85 -8.24 -8.90
N THR A 116 1.91 -7.79 -8.23
CA THR A 116 3.08 -7.20 -8.89
C THR A 116 3.99 -8.24 -9.56
N ILE A 117 4.71 -7.82 -10.61
CA ILE A 117 5.87 -8.52 -11.18
C ILE A 117 7.21 -8.01 -10.62
N LEU A 118 7.19 -6.97 -9.78
CA LEU A 118 8.37 -6.49 -9.06
C LEU A 118 8.80 -7.49 -7.98
N SER A 119 9.93 -7.22 -7.31
CA SER A 119 10.36 -8.06 -6.18
C SER A 119 9.28 -8.09 -5.10
N PHE A 120 9.06 -9.25 -4.49
CA PHE A 120 8.08 -9.39 -3.42
C PHE A 120 8.78 -9.79 -2.11
N PRO A 121 8.76 -8.94 -1.06
CA PRO A 121 8.23 -7.57 -1.04
C PRO A 121 9.09 -6.57 -1.85
N THR A 122 8.49 -5.44 -2.22
CA THR A 122 9.18 -4.35 -2.93
C THR A 122 9.61 -3.28 -1.93
N SER A 123 10.86 -2.84 -2.01
CA SER A 123 11.34 -1.71 -1.20
C SER A 123 10.68 -0.42 -1.67
N LEU A 124 10.01 0.29 -0.77
CA LEU A 124 9.63 1.68 -1.01
C LEU A 124 10.85 2.56 -0.77
N PHE A 125 11.75 2.65 -1.75
CA PHE A 125 12.55 3.86 -1.85
C PHE A 125 11.57 4.96 -2.25
N TRP A 126 11.16 5.79 -1.28
CA TRP A 126 10.09 6.80 -1.39
C TRP A 126 10.12 7.62 -2.69
N LYS A 127 11.33 7.86 -3.23
CA LYS A 127 11.53 8.60 -4.48
C LYS A 127 11.05 7.91 -5.75
N ASN A 128 10.89 6.58 -5.77
CA ASN A 128 10.69 5.83 -7.02
C ASN A 128 9.26 5.30 -7.22
N PHE A 129 8.50 5.06 -6.15
CA PHE A 129 7.17 4.45 -6.27
C PHE A 129 6.05 5.48 -6.58
N PHE A 130 6.23 6.74 -6.16
CA PHE A 130 5.23 7.82 -6.33
C PHE A 130 5.74 9.00 -7.17
N SER A 131 6.76 8.79 -8.01
CA SER A 131 7.43 9.87 -8.75
C SER A 131 6.57 10.56 -9.83
N THR A 132 5.29 10.20 -9.97
CA THR A 132 4.35 10.92 -10.83
C THR A 132 3.50 11.98 -10.13
N ARG A 133 3.61 12.20 -8.81
CA ARG A 133 3.46 13.52 -8.10
C ARG A 133 3.53 13.32 -6.56
N PRO A 134 4.54 13.85 -5.84
CA PRO A 134 4.92 13.32 -4.52
C PRO A 134 4.35 14.07 -3.30
N THR A 135 3.43 15.02 -3.45
CA THR A 135 3.11 15.97 -2.37
C THR A 135 1.98 15.54 -1.41
N GLU A 136 1.05 14.68 -1.81
CA GLU A 136 -0.15 14.43 -1.00
C GLU A 136 0.00 13.31 0.04
N LEU A 137 0.80 12.28 -0.23
CA LEU A 137 0.90 11.11 0.66
C LEU A 137 1.87 11.29 1.84
N SER A 138 2.95 12.06 1.68
CA SER A 138 3.83 12.43 2.81
C SER A 138 3.07 13.29 3.82
N GLU A 139 2.26 14.23 3.34
CA GLU A 139 1.40 15.07 4.17
C GLU A 139 0.25 14.27 4.80
N PHE A 140 -0.35 13.32 4.08
CA PHE A 140 -1.39 12.42 4.61
C PHE A 140 -0.86 11.52 5.74
N ILE A 141 0.35 10.95 5.58
CA ILE A 141 0.97 10.10 6.59
C ILE A 141 1.46 10.94 7.79
N SER A 142 1.96 12.15 7.56
CA SER A 142 2.40 13.08 8.61
C SER A 142 1.21 13.66 9.41
N SER A 143 0.06 13.86 8.78
CA SER A 143 -1.15 14.36 9.43
C SER A 143 -1.90 13.26 10.21
N ASN A 144 -1.89 12.01 9.75
CA ASN A 144 -2.58 10.90 10.42
C ASN A 144 -1.79 10.26 11.57
N THR A 145 -0.47 10.46 11.70
CA THR A 145 0.29 10.04 12.89
C THR A 145 -0.04 10.85 14.15
N ARG A 146 -0.72 12.00 14.03
CA ARG A 146 -1.22 12.79 15.18
C ARG A 146 -2.56 12.35 15.74
N LYS A 147 -3.26 11.38 15.12
CA LYS A 147 -4.51 10.82 15.65
C LYS A 147 -4.31 9.35 16.03
N ARG A 148 -3.48 9.11 17.05
CA ARG A 148 -3.60 7.87 17.82
C ARG A 148 -4.88 7.97 18.66
N VAL A 149 -5.79 7.03 18.42
CA VAL A 149 -6.95 6.76 19.27
C VAL A 149 -6.45 6.47 20.68
N HIS A 150 -7.16 7.04 21.66
CA HIS A 150 -6.95 6.90 23.09
C HIS A 150 -6.81 5.45 23.55
#